data_AF-A0A938PVT7-F1
#
_entry.id   AF-A0A938PVT7-F1
#
_cell.length_a   1.000
_cell.length_b   1.000
_cell.length_c   1.000
_cell.angle_alpha   90.00
_cell.angle_beta   90.00
_cell.angle_gamma   90.00
#
_symmetry.space_group_name_H-M   'P 1'
#
loop_
_entity.id
_entity.type
_entity.pdbx_description
1 polymer ?
#
loop_
_entity_poly.entity_id
_entity_poly.type
_entity_poly.pdbx_seq_one_letter_code
_entity_poly.pdbx_strand_id
1 'polypeptide(L)' 'MSAIDGLIAVSGLVHNCIVVTRNVDDMAQSSVELLNPWSES' A
#
# COMPACT_ATOMS: atom_id res chain seq x y z
N MET A 1 -0.40 -4.52 10.15
CA MET A 1 -1.37 -4.31 9.05
C MET A 1 -2.80 -4.58 9.51
N SER A 2 -3.71 -3.61 9.32
CA SER A 2 -5.14 -3.79 9.65
C SER A 2 -5.88 -4.58 8.55
N ALA A 3 -7.10 -5.04 8.85
CA ALA A 3 -7.95 -5.70 7.84
C ALA A 3 -8.29 -4.78 6.65
N ILE A 4 -8.43 -3.47 6.90
CA ILE A 4 -8.73 -2.48 5.86
C ILE A 4 -7.53 -2.32 4.92
N ASP A 5 -6.31 -2.25 5.46
CA ASP A 5 -5.08 -2.16 4.66
C ASP A 5 -4.93 -3.37 3.73
N GLY A 6 -5.29 -4.56 4.22
CA GLY A 6 -5.30 -5.79 3.41
C GLY A 6 -6.27 -5.72 2.24
N LEU A 7 -7.48 -5.18 2.45
CA LEU A 7 -8.46 -5.01 1.37
C LEU A 7 -8.00 -3.99 0.32
N ILE A 8 -7.36 -2.90 0.76
CA ILE A 8 -6.77 -1.90 -0.15
C ILE A 8 -5.64 -2.53 -0.96
N ALA A 9 -4.75 -3.30 -0.32
CA ALA A 9 -3.63 -3.94 -1.00
C ALA A 9 -4.08 -4.98 -2.04
N VAL A 10 -5.06 -5.83 -1.71
CA VAL A 10 -5.65 -6.79 -2.66
C VAL A 10 -6.29 -6.06 -3.83
N SER A 11 -6.99 -4.95 -3.58
CA SER A 11 -7.57 -4.14 -4.66
C SER A 11 -6.49 -3.58 -5.60
N GLY A 12 -5.39 -3.06 -5.04
CA GLY A 12 -4.24 -2.60 -5.83
C GLY A 12 -3.61 -3.71 -6.66
N LEU A 13 -3.42 -4.90 -6.08
CA LEU A 13 -2.89 -6.08 -6.79
C LEU A 13 -3.79 -6.53 -7.94
N VAL A 14 -5.09 -6.69 -7.70
CA VAL A 14 -6.06 -7.18 -8.70
C VAL A 14 -6.17 -6.24 -9.89
N HIS A 15 -6.05 -4.93 -9.65
CA HIS A 15 -6.17 -3.90 -10.68
C HIS A 15 -4.84 -3.40 -11.23
N ASN A 16 -3.72 -4.00 -10.81
CA ASN A 16 -2.38 -3.62 -11.25
C ASN A 16 -2.07 -2.12 -10.98
N CYS A 17 -2.51 -1.62 -9.82
CA CYS A 17 -2.36 -0.24 -9.37
C CYS A 17 -1.29 -0.10 -8.28
N ILE A 18 -0.73 1.10 -8.17
CA ILE A 18 0.17 1.50 -7.09
C ILE A 18 -0.66 2.08 -5.94
N VAL A 19 -0.45 1.60 -4.71
CA VAL A 19 -1.11 2.13 -3.52
C VAL A 19 -0.28 3.28 -2.96
N VAL A 20 -0.85 4.49 -3.02
CA VAL A 20 -0.25 5.69 -2.47
C VAL A 20 -0.63 5.82 -1.00
N THR A 21 0.35 5.72 -0.09
CA THR A 21 0.09 5.69 1.35
C THR A 21 1.24 6.27 2.17
N ARG A 22 0.93 6.85 3.33
CA ARG A 22 1.92 7.18 4.35
C ARG A 22 2.25 5.98 5.24
N ASN A 23 1.35 5.00 5.34
CA ASN A 23 1.51 3.84 6.22
C ASN A 23 2.31 2.71 5.55
N VAL A 24 3.44 3.06 4.93
CA VAL A 24 4.27 2.11 4.16
C VAL A 24 4.81 0.99 5.04
N ASP A 25 5.21 1.28 6.27
CA ASP A 25 5.82 0.28 7.17
C ASP A 25 4.85 -0.86 7.51
N ASP A 26 3.58 -0.54 7.78
CA ASP A 26 2.55 -1.55 8.04
C ASP A 26 2.13 -2.30 6.77
N MET A 27 2.11 -1.60 5.63
CA MET A 27 1.64 -2.15 4.35
C MET A 27 2.74 -2.90 3.58
N ALA A 28 4.01 -2.80 3.99
CA ALA A 28 5.15 -3.45 3.34
C ALA A 28 5.00 -4.98 3.23
N GLN A 29 4.18 -5.59 4.10
CA GLN A 29 3.89 -7.02 4.09
C GLN A 29 2.95 -7.48 2.96
N SER A 30 2.33 -6.54 2.24
CA SER A 30 1.17 -6.82 1.38
C SER A 30 1.46 -7.11 -0.09
N SER A 31 2.74 -7.21 -0.50
CA SER A 31 3.21 -7.49 -1.88
C SER A 31 2.74 -6.53 -2.98
N VAL A 32 1.84 -5.60 -2.68
CA VAL A 32 1.40 -4.53 -3.57
C VAL A 32 2.49 -3.49 -3.74
N GLU A 33 2.52 -2.81 -4.88
CA GLU A 33 3.43 -1.70 -5.11
C GLU A 33 2.98 -0.48 -4.27
N LEU A 34 3.92 0.09 -3.51
CA LEU A 34 3.65 1.18 -2.57
C LEU A 34 4.40 2.44 -2.99
N LEU A 35 3.73 3.59 -2.90
CA LEU A 35 4.33 4.91 -3.07
C LEU A 35 4.04 5.77 -1.84
N ASN A 36 5.09 6.26 -1.17
CA ASN A 36 4.95 7.24 -0.10
C ASN A 36 5.35 8.63 -0.61
N PRO A 37 4.39 9.52 -0.95
CA PRO A 37 4.72 10.86 -1.46
C PRO A 37 5.28 11.79 -0.38
N TRP A 38 5.37 11.33 0.88
CA TRP A 38 5.98 12.06 1.99
C TRP A 38 7.40 11.58 2.31
N SER A 39 7.96 10.60 1.58
CA SER A 39 9.33 10.13 1.84
C SER A 39 10.42 11.08 1.32
N GLU A 40 10.07 12.06 0.47
CA GLU A 40 10.99 13.09 0.00
C GLU A 40 10.45 14.49 0.35
N SER A 41 10.96 15.02 1.46
CA SER A 41 10.94 16.45 1.81
C SER A 41 12.09 16.77 2.75
#